data_AF-A0A432F705-F1
#
_entry.id   AF-A0A432F705-F1
#
_cell.length_a   1.000
_cell.length_b   1.000
_cell.length_c   1.000
_cell.angle_alpha   90.00
_cell.angle_beta   90.00
_cell.angle_gamma   90.00
#
_symmetry.space_group_name_H-M   'P 1'
#
loop_
_entity.id
_entity.type
_entity.pdbx_description
1 polymer ?
#
loop_
_entity_poly.entity_id
_entity_poly.type
_entity_poly.pdbx_seq_one_letter_code
_entity_poly.pdbx_strand_id
1 'polypeptide(L)'
;MKLLQRELSGKISTQDTESPLLQRVFSARGIDSVDELSTELKDLHPISQLKGIHKAVSVLVEALEANENIVIIGDFDADGATATTVAVKSLGMMGFANVHYLVPNRFEYGYGLTPEIVIEAQQYKPHLIITVDNGIPSIEGVEKAKAYNCRVIITDHHLPGHQLPNADAIINPNQPDDN
;
A
#
# COMPACT_ATOMS: atom_id res chain seq x y z
N MET A 1 -18.38 -30.42 16.74
CA MET A 1 -17.66 -29.87 15.58
C MET A 1 -18.17 -30.57 14.34
N LYS A 2 -18.92 -29.89 13.47
CA LYS A 2 -19.46 -30.47 12.23
C LYS A 2 -18.44 -30.19 11.12
N LEU A 3 -17.86 -31.23 10.53
CA LEU A 3 -16.98 -31.06 9.38
C LEU A 3 -17.85 -30.58 8.21
N LEU A 4 -17.64 -29.34 7.79
CA LEU A 4 -18.26 -28.80 6.58
C LEU A 4 -17.43 -29.26 5.39
N GLN A 5 -18.02 -30.05 4.52
CA GLN A 5 -17.41 -30.40 3.24
C GLN A 5 -17.66 -29.25 2.27
N ARG A 6 -16.60 -28.59 1.80
CA ARG A 6 -16.70 -27.61 0.72
C ARG A 6 -17.07 -28.32 -0.57
N GLU A 7 -18.04 -27.78 -1.30
CA GLU A 7 -18.27 -28.19 -2.68
C GLU A 7 -17.09 -27.77 -3.55
N LEU A 8 -16.65 -28.65 -4.42
CA LEU A 8 -15.55 -28.39 -5.34
C LEU A 8 -16.10 -27.61 -6.52
N SER A 9 -15.82 -26.31 -6.58
CA SER A 9 -15.98 -25.51 -7.80
C SER A 9 -14.66 -25.54 -8.56
N GLY A 10 -14.68 -25.99 -9.82
CA GLY A 10 -13.49 -25.97 -10.67
C GLY A 10 -12.86 -27.34 -10.90
N LYS A 11 -12.38 -27.57 -12.13
CA LYS A 11 -11.62 -28.76 -12.51
C LYS A 11 -10.24 -28.30 -12.94
N ILE A 12 -9.29 -28.22 -12.01
CA ILE A 12 -7.88 -28.30 -12.43
C ILE A 12 -7.73 -29.63 -13.18
N SER A 13 -7.25 -29.55 -14.41
CA SER A 13 -7.26 -30.69 -15.34
C SER A 13 -6.14 -31.65 -14.98
N THR A 14 -6.25 -32.90 -15.43
CA THR A 14 -5.13 -33.88 -15.31
C THR A 14 -3.90 -33.47 -16.12
N GLN A 15 -4.00 -32.41 -16.93
CA GLN A 15 -2.88 -31.81 -17.67
C GLN A 15 -1.93 -31.00 -16.77
N ASP A 16 -2.40 -30.62 -15.58
CA ASP A 16 -1.75 -29.66 -14.68
C ASP A 16 -0.99 -30.32 -13.53
N THR A 17 -1.52 -31.43 -13.02
CA THR A 17 -0.86 -32.27 -12.02
C THR A 17 -1.45 -33.67 -12.06
N GLU A 18 -0.59 -34.70 -12.03
CA GLU A 18 -1.04 -36.10 -12.00
C GLU A 18 -1.60 -36.54 -10.64
N SER A 19 -1.42 -35.74 -9.58
CA SER A 19 -1.84 -36.11 -8.22
C SER A 19 -3.32 -35.78 -7.95
N PRO A 20 -4.20 -36.77 -7.76
CA PRO A 20 -5.62 -36.53 -7.48
C PRO A 20 -5.84 -35.76 -6.16
N LEU A 21 -4.90 -35.86 -5.21
CA LEU A 21 -4.95 -35.11 -3.97
C LEU A 21 -4.72 -33.61 -4.23
N LEU A 22 -3.74 -33.25 -5.06
CA LEU A 22 -3.44 -31.86 -5.37
C LEU A 22 -4.58 -31.22 -6.17
N GLN A 23 -5.15 -31.92 -7.14
CA GLN A 23 -6.33 -31.43 -7.89
C GLN A 23 -7.48 -31.08 -6.94
N ARG A 24 -7.79 -31.96 -5.97
CA ARG A 24 -8.83 -31.71 -4.99
C ARG A 24 -8.50 -30.54 -4.05
N VAL A 25 -7.25 -30.39 -3.64
CA VAL A 25 -6.81 -29.28 -2.78
C VAL A 25 -6.92 -27.95 -3.52
N PHE A 26 -6.49 -27.88 -4.78
CA PHE A 26 -6.54 -26.67 -5.59
C PHE A 26 -7.98 -26.26 -5.94
N SER A 27 -8.81 -27.19 -6.42
CA SER A 27 -10.24 -26.92 -6.64
C SER A 27 -10.94 -26.45 -5.36
N ALA A 28 -10.60 -27.02 -4.19
CA ALA A 28 -11.17 -26.59 -2.91
C ALA A 28 -10.72 -25.19 -2.44
N ARG A 29 -9.69 -24.62 -3.09
CA ARG A 29 -9.18 -23.25 -2.90
C ARG A 29 -9.61 -22.30 -4.01
N GLY A 30 -10.39 -22.77 -4.99
CA GLY A 30 -10.87 -21.97 -6.12
C GLY A 30 -9.78 -21.66 -7.16
N ILE A 31 -8.76 -22.52 -7.25
CA ILE A 31 -7.70 -22.40 -8.25
C ILE A 31 -8.10 -23.24 -9.47
N ASP A 32 -8.25 -22.60 -10.62
CA ASP A 32 -8.78 -23.23 -11.83
C ASP A 32 -7.70 -23.58 -12.87
N SER A 33 -6.49 -23.04 -12.73
CA SER A 33 -5.34 -23.28 -13.63
C SER A 33 -3.99 -23.32 -12.89
N VAL A 34 -2.96 -23.91 -13.52
CA VAL A 34 -1.58 -23.91 -12.96
C VAL A 34 -0.95 -22.52 -13.01
N ASP A 35 -1.36 -21.69 -13.96
CA ASP A 35 -0.82 -20.34 -14.10
C ASP A 35 -1.13 -19.49 -12.83
N GLU A 36 -2.26 -19.73 -12.17
CA GLU A 36 -2.62 -19.12 -10.87
C GLU A 36 -1.73 -19.58 -9.70
N LEU A 37 -0.92 -20.64 -9.88
CA LEU A 37 0.05 -21.08 -8.88
C LEU A 37 1.40 -20.36 -9.02
N SER A 38 1.57 -19.56 -10.07
CA SER A 38 2.84 -18.87 -10.28
C SER A 38 3.15 -17.92 -9.13
N THR A 39 4.42 -17.93 -8.73
CA THR A 39 5.00 -16.99 -7.76
C THR A 39 6.07 -16.11 -8.40
N GLU A 40 6.15 -16.11 -9.74
CA GLU A 40 7.12 -15.31 -10.48
C GLU A 40 6.72 -13.84 -10.52
N LEU A 41 7.73 -12.96 -10.48
CA LEU A 41 7.51 -11.50 -10.50
C LEU A 41 6.77 -11.01 -11.75
N LYS A 42 6.92 -11.71 -12.88
CA LYS A 42 6.28 -11.35 -14.15
C LYS A 42 4.75 -11.49 -14.12
N ASP A 43 4.24 -12.29 -13.18
CA ASP A 43 2.83 -12.62 -13.03
C ASP A 43 2.16 -11.75 -11.94
N LEU A 44 2.89 -10.80 -11.34
CA LEU A 44 2.30 -9.77 -10.48
C LEU A 44 1.36 -8.87 -11.29
N HIS A 45 0.30 -8.40 -10.63
CA HIS A 45 -0.60 -7.41 -11.22
C HIS A 45 0.18 -6.18 -11.72
N PRO A 46 -0.06 -5.71 -12.96
CA PRO A 46 0.64 -4.55 -13.48
C PRO A 46 0.38 -3.31 -12.62
N ILE A 47 1.43 -2.72 -12.07
CA ILE A 47 1.35 -1.53 -11.21
C ILE A 47 0.62 -0.37 -11.89
N SER A 48 0.69 -0.26 -13.22
CA SER A 48 -0.02 0.76 -14.01
C SER A 48 -1.55 0.64 -13.95
N GLN A 49 -2.09 -0.49 -13.52
CA GLN A 49 -3.53 -0.69 -13.35
C GLN A 49 -4.04 -0.19 -12.01
N LEU A 50 -3.17 -0.05 -11.00
CA LEU A 50 -3.55 0.44 -9.69
C LEU A 50 -4.08 1.87 -9.79
N LYS A 51 -5.29 2.10 -9.29
CA LYS A 51 -5.89 3.43 -9.26
C LYS A 51 -5.00 4.40 -8.47
N GLY A 52 -4.86 5.62 -8.99
CA GLY A 52 -4.05 6.67 -8.38
C GLY A 52 -2.56 6.65 -8.71
N ILE A 53 -2.03 5.58 -9.31
CA ILE A 53 -0.59 5.45 -9.58
C ILE A 53 -0.03 6.58 -10.45
N HIS A 54 -0.72 6.93 -11.54
CA HIS A 54 -0.27 8.00 -12.44
C HIS A 54 -0.25 9.38 -11.76
N LYS A 55 -1.21 9.62 -10.86
CA LYS A 55 -1.27 10.87 -10.09
C LYS A 55 -0.13 10.94 -9.06
N ALA A 56 0.14 9.83 -8.38
CA ALA A 56 1.25 9.73 -7.43
C ALA A 56 2.61 9.95 -8.12
N VAL A 57 2.83 9.34 -9.29
CA VAL A 57 4.05 9.56 -10.09
C VAL A 57 4.19 11.03 -10.48
N SER A 58 3.10 11.68 -10.91
CA SER A 58 3.14 13.10 -11.28
C SER A 58 3.53 13.98 -10.09
N VAL A 59 2.95 13.75 -8.91
CA VAL A 59 3.30 14.47 -7.67
C VAL A 59 4.76 14.24 -7.26
N LEU A 60 5.27 13.01 -7.39
CA LEU A 60 6.66 12.69 -7.10
C LEU A 60 7.63 13.37 -8.07
N VAL A 61 7.32 13.40 -9.37
CA VAL A 61 8.15 14.09 -10.37
C VAL A 61 8.23 15.58 -10.06
N GLU A 62 7.10 16.22 -9.76
CA GLU A 62 7.07 17.63 -9.33
C GLU A 62 7.92 17.87 -8.07
N ALA A 63 7.80 16.99 -7.07
CA ALA A 63 8.59 17.08 -5.83
C ALA A 63 10.10 16.92 -6.09
N LEU A 64 10.48 16.04 -7.01
CA LEU A 64 11.88 15.82 -7.41
C LEU A 64 12.45 17.07 -8.08
N GLU A 65 11.73 17.63 -9.07
CA GLU A 65 12.15 18.82 -9.80
C GLU A 65 12.26 20.06 -8.90
N ALA A 66 11.38 20.16 -7.91
CA ALA A 66 11.38 21.25 -6.92
C ALA A 66 12.34 21.01 -5.73
N ASN A 67 13.04 19.86 -5.69
CA ASN A 67 13.93 19.45 -4.59
C ASN A 67 13.24 19.52 -3.20
N GLU A 68 12.01 19.03 -3.14
CA GLU A 68 11.16 19.10 -1.96
C GLU A 68 11.55 18.11 -0.86
N ASN A 69 11.29 18.50 0.38
CA ASN A 69 11.38 17.62 1.55
C ASN A 69 10.23 16.62 1.59
N ILE A 70 10.57 15.33 1.66
CA ILE A 70 9.62 14.22 1.78
C ILE A 70 9.75 13.60 3.17
N VAL A 71 8.61 13.28 3.80
CA VAL A 71 8.56 12.46 5.00
C VAL A 71 7.74 11.20 4.72
N ILE A 72 8.36 10.03 4.90
CA ILE A 72 7.71 8.73 4.83
C ILE A 72 7.11 8.38 6.19
N ILE A 73 5.82 8.08 6.25
CA ILE A 73 5.14 7.62 7.46
C ILE A 73 4.86 6.13 7.33
N GLY A 74 5.66 5.32 8.00
CA GLY A 74 5.55 3.86 7.98
C GLY A 74 4.71 3.30 9.11
N ASP A 75 4.38 2.01 9.00
CA ASP A 75 3.86 1.22 10.12
C ASP A 75 4.99 0.52 10.89
N PHE A 76 4.71 0.10 12.13
CA PHE A 76 5.69 -0.46 13.06
C PHE A 76 5.97 -1.97 12.84
N ASP A 77 5.17 -2.65 12.03
CA ASP A 77 5.32 -4.08 11.78
C ASP A 77 6.35 -4.36 10.68
N ALA A 78 6.47 -5.64 10.28
CA ALA A 78 7.47 -6.04 9.29
C ALA A 78 7.16 -5.46 7.89
N ASP A 79 5.91 -5.32 7.52
CA ASP A 79 5.52 -4.77 6.21
C ASP A 79 5.83 -3.28 6.18
N GLY A 80 5.31 -2.51 7.14
CA GLY A 80 5.59 -1.08 7.27
C GLY A 80 7.07 -0.73 7.39
N ALA A 81 7.85 -1.49 8.16
CA ALA A 81 9.29 -1.25 8.31
C ALA A 81 10.07 -1.53 7.01
N THR A 82 9.70 -2.59 6.29
CA THR A 82 10.35 -2.92 5.01
C THR A 82 9.93 -1.95 3.91
N ALA A 83 8.64 -1.61 3.81
CA ALA A 83 8.12 -0.61 2.89
C ALA A 83 8.76 0.76 3.11
N THR A 84 8.93 1.19 4.36
CA THR A 84 9.64 2.44 4.70
C THR A 84 11.08 2.41 4.20
N THR A 85 11.78 1.30 4.44
CA THR A 85 13.17 1.13 3.99
C THR A 85 13.28 1.18 2.47
N VAL A 86 12.36 0.53 1.76
CA VAL A 86 12.28 0.55 0.30
C VAL A 86 12.02 1.96 -0.21
N ALA A 87 11.04 2.67 0.36
CA ALA A 87 10.70 4.05 -0.04
C ALA A 87 11.89 5.00 0.15
N VAL A 88 12.50 5.01 1.34
CA VAL A 88 13.65 5.89 1.64
C VAL A 88 14.83 5.61 0.71
N LYS A 89 15.19 4.33 0.52
CA LYS A 89 16.33 3.96 -0.34
C LYS A 89 16.06 4.24 -1.81
N SER A 90 14.89 3.87 -2.32
CA SER A 90 14.55 4.04 -3.74
C SER A 90 14.46 5.51 -4.13
N LEU A 91 13.78 6.34 -3.32
CA LEU A 91 13.71 7.78 -3.56
C LEU A 91 15.12 8.41 -3.51
N GLY A 92 15.95 8.03 -2.54
CA GLY A 92 17.35 8.50 -2.51
C GLY A 92 18.14 8.11 -3.78
N MET A 93 17.97 6.88 -4.27
CA MET A 93 18.58 6.42 -5.53
C MET A 93 18.04 7.15 -6.77
N MET A 94 16.79 7.63 -6.72
CA MET A 94 16.16 8.42 -7.79
C MET A 94 16.56 9.91 -7.76
N GLY A 95 17.34 10.35 -6.77
CA GLY A 95 17.89 11.70 -6.71
C GLY A 95 17.21 12.64 -5.73
N PHE A 96 16.24 12.17 -4.93
CA PHE A 96 15.68 12.98 -3.86
C PHE A 96 16.73 13.22 -2.77
N ALA A 97 17.05 14.49 -2.50
CA ALA A 97 18.09 14.85 -1.54
C ALA A 97 17.60 14.86 -0.08
N ASN A 98 16.30 15.09 0.14
CA ASN A 98 15.72 15.34 1.47
C ASN A 98 14.57 14.35 1.75
N VAL A 99 14.92 13.10 2.10
CA VAL A 99 13.95 12.06 2.47
C VAL A 99 14.14 11.68 3.92
N HIS A 100 13.11 11.93 4.72
CA HIS A 100 13.03 11.55 6.13
C HIS A 100 11.96 10.47 6.31
N TYR A 101 11.95 9.83 7.48
CA TYR A 101 10.89 8.90 7.83
C TYR A 101 10.50 9.05 9.30
N LEU A 102 9.26 8.69 9.62
CA LEU A 102 8.76 8.51 10.97
C LEU A 102 8.00 7.18 11.01
N VAL A 103 8.27 6.41 12.07
CA VAL A 103 7.49 5.22 12.41
C VAL A 103 6.83 5.53 13.76
N PRO A 104 5.51 5.77 13.79
CA PRO A 104 4.85 6.28 14.98
C PRO A 104 4.73 5.21 16.06
N ASN A 105 4.82 5.63 17.32
CA ASN A 105 4.45 4.79 18.44
C ASN A 105 2.92 4.68 18.51
N ARG A 106 2.39 3.52 18.09
CA ARG A 106 0.95 3.27 18.05
C ARG A 106 0.23 3.44 19.41
N PHE A 107 0.95 3.28 20.52
CA PHE A 107 0.38 3.44 21.86
C PHE A 107 0.20 4.89 22.26
N GLU A 108 0.97 5.80 21.66
CA GLU A 108 0.96 7.23 21.97
C GLU A 108 0.09 8.00 20.97
N TYR A 109 0.15 7.62 19.69
CA TYR A 109 -0.41 8.42 18.60
C TYR A 109 -1.56 7.75 17.84
N GLY A 110 -1.93 6.52 18.21
CA GLY A 110 -2.90 5.73 17.45
C GLY A 110 -2.31 5.13 16.17
N TYR A 111 -3.18 4.69 15.26
CA TYR A 111 -2.81 3.95 14.04
C TYR A 111 -2.83 4.85 12.79
N GLY A 112 -1.83 4.68 11.91
CA GLY A 112 -1.72 5.37 10.63
C GLY A 112 -1.35 6.85 10.75
N LEU A 113 -1.70 7.65 9.75
CA LEU A 113 -1.44 9.09 9.75
C LEU A 113 -2.46 9.83 10.63
N THR A 114 -2.06 10.21 11.84
CA THR A 114 -2.87 11.01 12.76
C THR A 114 -2.45 12.49 12.78
N PRO A 115 -3.32 13.41 13.24
CA PRO A 115 -2.95 14.82 13.35
C PRO A 115 -1.67 15.08 14.16
N GLU A 116 -1.43 14.30 15.21
CA GLU A 116 -0.25 14.38 16.07
C GLU A 116 1.02 14.00 15.30
N ILE A 117 0.97 12.93 14.51
CA ILE A 117 2.10 12.50 13.65
C ILE A 117 2.40 13.57 12.59
N VAL A 118 1.37 14.20 12.03
CA VAL A 118 1.56 15.31 11.08
C VAL A 118 2.24 16.50 11.74
N ILE A 119 1.90 16.81 12.99
CA ILE A 119 2.56 17.85 13.78
C ILE A 119 4.02 17.49 14.03
N GLU A 120 4.30 16.24 14.41
CA GLU A 120 5.66 15.75 14.63
C GLU A 120 6.49 15.80 13.33
N ALA A 121 5.89 15.44 12.20
CA ALA A 121 6.52 15.51 10.89
C ALA A 121 6.95 16.94 10.51
N GLN A 122 6.30 17.99 11.04
CA GLN A 122 6.66 19.39 10.76
C GLN A 122 8.09 19.76 11.16
N GLN A 123 8.73 19.00 12.05
CA GLN A 123 10.15 19.20 12.37
C GLN A 123 11.06 19.10 11.13
N TYR A 124 10.64 18.31 10.12
CA TYR A 124 11.33 18.15 8.85
C TYR A 124 10.86 19.13 7.76
N LYS A 125 9.87 19.98 8.06
CA LYS A 125 9.25 20.91 7.12
C LYS A 125 8.85 20.22 5.80
N PRO A 126 7.99 19.19 5.85
CA PRO A 126 7.64 18.40 4.69
C PRO A 126 6.82 19.24 3.70
N HIS A 127 7.12 19.09 2.42
CA HIS A 127 6.22 19.54 1.35
C HIS A 127 5.32 18.39 0.87
N LEU A 128 5.80 17.15 1.07
CA LEU A 128 5.09 15.91 0.74
C LEU A 128 5.25 14.90 1.89
N ILE A 129 4.11 14.35 2.31
CA ILE A 129 4.04 13.16 3.17
C ILE A 129 3.63 11.96 2.31
N ILE A 130 4.32 10.83 2.48
CA ILE A 130 3.97 9.57 1.83
C ILE A 130 3.72 8.54 2.94
N THR A 131 2.52 7.99 3.03
CA THR A 131 2.27 6.86 3.92
C THR A 131 2.59 5.55 3.22
N VAL A 132 3.18 4.61 3.96
CA VAL A 132 3.44 3.23 3.50
C VAL A 132 2.86 2.26 4.52
N ASP A 133 2.10 1.27 4.03
CA ASP A 133 1.40 0.27 4.86
C ASP A 133 0.36 0.87 5.84
N ASN A 134 -0.07 2.10 5.59
CA ASN A 134 -1.12 2.76 6.35
C ASN A 134 -1.70 3.95 5.58
N GLY A 135 -2.74 4.56 6.15
CA GLY A 135 -3.23 5.87 5.72
C GLY A 135 -4.57 5.85 5.00
N ILE A 136 -5.04 4.70 4.47
CA ILE A 136 -6.36 4.65 3.80
C ILE A 136 -7.54 5.13 4.66
N PRO A 137 -7.56 4.96 6.00
CA PRO A 137 -8.64 5.50 6.82
C PRO A 137 -8.32 6.89 7.43
N SER A 138 -7.15 7.47 7.15
CA SER A 138 -6.59 8.64 7.86
C SER A 138 -7.16 9.99 7.39
N ILE A 139 -8.47 10.19 7.51
CA ILE A 139 -9.15 11.44 7.10
C ILE A 139 -8.56 12.66 7.83
N GLU A 140 -8.56 12.64 9.17
CA GLU A 140 -8.13 13.79 9.98
C GLU A 140 -6.64 14.10 9.82
N GLY A 141 -5.79 13.07 9.68
CA GLY A 141 -4.37 13.25 9.42
C GLY A 141 -4.12 13.92 8.07
N VAL A 142 -4.82 13.50 7.01
CA VAL A 142 -4.70 14.14 5.69
C VAL A 142 -5.21 15.59 5.72
N GLU A 143 -6.33 15.86 6.38
CA GLU A 143 -6.83 17.23 6.55
C GLU A 143 -5.83 18.11 7.30
N LYS A 144 -5.21 17.58 8.36
CA LYS A 144 -4.16 18.27 9.12
C LYS A 144 -2.93 18.57 8.26
N ALA A 145 -2.48 17.62 7.44
CA ALA A 145 -1.35 17.82 6.53
C ALA A 145 -1.65 18.93 5.52
N LYS A 146 -2.85 18.91 4.93
CA LYS A 146 -3.31 19.94 4.00
C LYS A 146 -3.40 21.33 4.65
N ALA A 147 -3.79 21.42 5.92
CA ALA A 147 -3.78 22.68 6.66
C ALA A 147 -2.37 23.28 6.82
N TYR A 148 -1.32 22.47 6.71
CA TYR A 148 0.08 22.91 6.65
C TYR A 148 0.61 23.13 5.22
N ASN A 149 -0.27 23.08 4.20
CA ASN A 149 0.10 23.09 2.78
C ASN A 149 1.03 21.93 2.39
N CYS A 150 0.92 20.79 3.09
CA CYS A 150 1.66 19.57 2.78
C CYS A 150 0.79 18.65 1.93
N ARG A 151 1.34 18.18 0.80
CA ARG A 151 0.71 17.18 -0.07
C ARG A 151 0.78 15.80 0.58
N VAL A 152 -0.18 14.92 0.26
CA VAL A 152 -0.20 13.55 0.78
C VAL A 152 -0.38 12.52 -0.31
N ILE A 153 0.54 11.55 -0.38
CA ILE A 153 0.37 10.29 -1.12
C ILE A 153 0.13 9.17 -0.12
N ILE A 154 -0.87 8.33 -0.37
CA ILE A 154 -1.15 7.14 0.44
C ILE A 154 -0.80 5.91 -0.36
N THR A 155 0.07 5.05 0.18
CA THR A 155 0.28 3.69 -0.31
C THR A 155 -0.08 2.71 0.79
N ASP A 156 -1.09 1.89 0.54
CA ASP A 156 -1.70 1.05 1.57
C ASP A 156 -2.37 -0.17 0.92
N HIS A 157 -2.76 -1.14 1.73
CA HIS A 157 -3.49 -2.35 1.33
C HIS A 157 -4.58 -2.72 2.34
N HIS A 158 -4.74 -1.96 3.42
CA HIS A 158 -5.83 -2.14 4.35
C HIS A 158 -7.20 -1.84 3.72
N LEU A 159 -8.28 -2.29 4.36
CA LEU A 159 -9.64 -2.00 3.92
C LEU A 159 -9.97 -0.52 4.09
N PRO A 160 -10.58 0.13 3.08
CA PRO A 160 -10.99 1.52 3.19
C PRO A 160 -12.16 1.69 4.18
N GLY A 161 -12.25 2.89 4.77
CA GLY A 161 -13.43 3.31 5.51
C GLY A 161 -14.59 3.67 4.59
N HIS A 162 -15.71 4.15 5.17
CA HIS A 162 -16.86 4.64 4.41
C HIS A 162 -16.55 5.84 3.52
N GLN A 163 -15.55 6.64 3.90
CA GLN A 163 -15.06 7.79 3.18
C GLN A 163 -13.55 7.66 3.02
N LEU A 164 -13.05 8.07 1.85
CA LEU A 164 -11.62 8.16 1.61
C LEU A 164 -11.09 9.54 2.05
N PRO A 165 -9.86 9.61 2.57
CA PRO A 165 -9.20 10.88 2.82
C PRO A 165 -9.03 11.67 1.52
N ASN A 166 -9.08 12.99 1.60
CA ASN A 166 -8.80 13.85 0.46
C ASN A 166 -7.30 13.96 0.22
N ALA A 167 -6.61 12.86 -0.09
CA ALA A 167 -5.19 12.83 -0.39
C ALA A 167 -4.91 13.26 -1.85
N ASP A 168 -3.68 13.66 -2.14
CA ASP A 168 -3.26 14.01 -3.49
C ASP A 168 -3.20 12.77 -4.38
N ALA A 169 -2.80 11.61 -3.85
CA ALA A 169 -3.00 10.33 -4.51
C ALA A 169 -3.22 9.21 -3.47
N ILE A 170 -4.00 8.20 -3.86
CA ILE A 170 -4.22 6.98 -3.08
C ILE A 170 -3.93 5.80 -3.99
N ILE A 171 -2.98 4.96 -3.59
CA ILE A 171 -2.67 3.68 -4.19
C ILE A 171 -3.04 2.61 -3.16
N ASN A 172 -4.17 1.95 -3.35
CA ASN A 172 -4.59 0.83 -2.52
C ASN A 172 -5.49 -0.11 -3.32
N PRO A 173 -5.12 -1.40 -3.50
CA PRO A 173 -5.89 -2.34 -4.32
C PRO A 173 -7.31 -2.61 -3.77
N ASN A 174 -7.57 -2.31 -2.50
CA ASN A 174 -8.88 -2.45 -1.87
C ASN A 174 -9.73 -1.16 -1.92
N GLN A 175 -9.24 -0.06 -2.53
CA GLN A 175 -10.03 1.16 -2.64
C GLN A 175 -11.20 1.00 -3.64
N PRO A 176 -12.32 1.72 -3.45
CA PRO A 176 -13.43 1.69 -4.40
C PRO A 176 -12.99 2.00 -5.83
N ASP A 177 -13.53 1.21 -6.77
CA ASP A 177 -13.26 1.26 -8.21
C ASP A 177 -11.80 1.03 -8.64
N ASP A 178 -10.98 0.37 -7.82
CA ASP A 178 -9.73 -0.29 -8.24
C ASP A 178 -10.09 -1.68 -8.76
N ASN A 179 -9.83 -1.96 -10.04
CA ASN A 179 -10.23 -3.21 -10.73
C ASN A 179 -9.01 -3.99 -11.22
#